data_AF-A0A8T5HRP6-F1
#
_entry.id   AF-A0A8T5HRP6-F1
#
_cell.length_a   1.000
_cell.length_b   1.000
_cell.length_c   1.000
_cell.angle_alpha   90.00
_cell.angle_beta   90.00
_cell.angle_gamma   90.00
#
_symmetry.space_group_name_H-M   'P 1'
#
loop_
_entity.id
_entity.type
_entity.pdbx_description
1 polymer ?
#
loop_
_entity_poly.entity_id
_entity_poly.type
_entity_poly.pdbx_seq_one_letter_code
_entity_poly.pdbx_strand_id
1 'polypeptide(L)'
;MHCVEAEEVLRQKGFDDEFIRTVQSHGYGLDIIPSLKDKERTERIEYSLVAAETLTGLIYAYALMRGGKVSDMKVKGLRKKFKSLAFAAACNRELIREIEMTGLDLGEFFEIGIEAVKGIRDKVGLE
;
A
#
# COMPACT_ATOMS: atom_id res chain seq x y z
N MET A 1 -15.89 0.56 0.35
CA MET A 1 -16.86 -0.52 0.60
C MET A 1 -16.18 -1.72 1.28
N HIS A 2 -15.10 -2.26 0.72
CA HIS A 2 -14.47 -3.48 1.26
C HIS A 2 -13.95 -3.38 2.72
N CYS A 3 -13.37 -2.26 3.18
CA CYS A 3 -12.88 -2.15 4.58
C CYS A 3 -14.02 -2.29 5.59
N VAL A 4 -15.22 -1.83 5.25
CA VAL A 4 -16.41 -1.92 6.12
C VAL A 4 -16.98 -3.33 6.08
N GLU A 5 -17.07 -3.94 4.89
CA GLU A 5 -17.56 -5.30 4.70
C GLU A 5 -16.61 -6.37 5.28
N ALA A 6 -15.30 -6.08 5.28
CA ALA A 6 -14.27 -7.00 5.77
C ALA A 6 -14.46 -7.36 7.25
N GLU A 7 -15.00 -6.45 8.06
CA GLU A 7 -15.22 -6.70 9.50
C GLU A 7 -16.15 -7.90 9.72
N GLU A 8 -17.31 -7.93 9.06
CA GLU A 8 -18.26 -9.02 9.23
C GLU A 8 -17.64 -10.35 8.80
N VAL A 9 -16.99 -10.37 7.63
CA VAL A 9 -16.36 -11.57 7.08
C VAL A 9 -15.24 -12.10 7.98
N LEU A 10 -14.39 -11.22 8.51
CA LEU A 10 -13.27 -11.60 9.37
C LEU A 10 -13.78 -12.06 10.74
N ARG A 11 -14.79 -11.40 11.30
CA ARG A 11 -15.42 -11.81 12.55
C ARG A 11 -16.05 -13.20 12.43
N GLN A 12 -16.75 -13.49 11.33
CA GLN A 12 -17.33 -14.81 11.05
C GLN A 12 -16.25 -15.91 10.91
N LYS A 13 -15.05 -15.55 10.46
CA LYS A 13 -13.90 -16.45 10.36
C LYS A 13 -13.13 -16.62 11.69
N GLY A 14 -13.55 -15.95 12.76
CA GLY A 14 -12.96 -16.08 14.09
C GLY A 14 -11.71 -15.23 14.33
N PHE A 15 -11.46 -14.20 13.51
CA PHE A 15 -10.41 -13.22 13.80
C PHE A 15 -10.86 -12.30 14.96
N ASP A 16 -9.90 -11.88 15.78
CA ASP A 16 -10.14 -10.97 16.89
C ASP A 16 -10.34 -9.50 16.43
N ASP A 17 -10.87 -8.68 17.35
CA ASP A 17 -11.17 -7.27 17.09
C ASP A 17 -9.92 -6.43 16.80
N GLU A 18 -8.76 -6.82 17.31
CA GLU A 18 -7.50 -6.11 17.09
C GLU A 18 -7.06 -6.28 15.63
N PHE A 19 -7.01 -7.52 15.15
CA PHE A 19 -6.72 -7.84 13.77
C PHE A 19 -7.69 -7.15 12.81
N ILE A 20 -8.99 -7.19 13.11
CA ILE A 20 -10.02 -6.54 12.29
C ILE A 20 -9.79 -5.03 12.25
N ARG A 21 -9.51 -4.38 13.39
CA ARG A 21 -9.18 -2.94 13.39
C ARG A 21 -7.94 -2.62 12.57
N THR A 22 -6.88 -3.43 12.68
CA THR A 22 -5.68 -3.25 11.85
C THR A 22 -6.03 -3.37 10.37
N VAL A 23 -6.84 -4.36 9.97
CA VAL A 23 -7.30 -4.47 8.58
C VAL A 23 -8.28 -3.35 8.20
N GLN A 24 -8.97 -2.70 9.12
CA GLN A 24 -9.77 -1.53 8.76
C GLN A 24 -8.93 -0.26 8.63
N SER A 25 -7.75 -0.21 9.25
CA SER A 25 -6.96 1.01 9.40
C SER A 25 -6.43 1.55 8.08
N HIS A 26 -6.29 0.74 7.03
CA HIS A 26 -5.94 1.24 5.69
C HIS A 26 -7.07 2.06 5.05
N GLY A 27 -8.28 1.96 5.58
CA GLY A 27 -9.42 2.82 5.21
C GLY A 27 -9.57 4.10 6.05
N TYR A 28 -8.81 4.26 7.15
CA TYR A 28 -8.95 5.41 8.07
C TYR A 28 -8.56 6.72 7.39
N GLY A 29 -9.25 7.82 7.73
CA GLY A 29 -8.96 9.14 7.18
C GLY A 29 -9.28 9.32 5.69
N LEU A 30 -9.81 8.30 5.00
CA LEU A 30 -10.10 8.38 3.57
C LEU A 30 -11.52 8.91 3.34
N ASP A 31 -11.63 10.03 2.61
CA ASP A 31 -12.92 10.65 2.25
C ASP A 31 -13.88 9.70 1.51
N ILE A 32 -13.33 8.73 0.79
CA ILE A 32 -14.08 7.73 0.03
C ILE A 32 -14.75 6.66 0.92
N ILE A 33 -14.47 6.64 2.23
CA ILE A 33 -15.09 5.73 3.20
C ILE A 33 -15.67 6.55 4.36
N PRO A 34 -16.89 7.11 4.21
CA PRO A 34 -17.48 8.02 5.20
C PRO A 34 -17.49 7.50 6.63
N SER A 35 -17.72 6.19 6.84
CA SER A 35 -17.77 5.58 8.17
C SER A 35 -16.41 5.47 8.88
N LEU A 36 -15.30 5.62 8.15
CA LEU A 36 -13.94 5.55 8.68
C LEU A 36 -13.19 6.88 8.56
N LYS A 37 -13.84 7.92 8.02
CA LYS A 37 -13.22 9.21 7.72
C LYS A 37 -12.65 9.90 8.96
N ASP A 38 -13.35 9.84 10.08
CA ASP A 38 -12.94 10.51 11.33
C ASP A 38 -11.99 9.65 12.18
N LYS A 39 -11.60 8.46 11.70
CA LYS A 39 -10.61 7.62 12.37
C LYS A 39 -9.20 7.99 11.92
N GLU A 40 -8.26 7.90 12.84
CA GLU A 40 -6.85 8.18 12.60
C GLU A 40 -6.01 6.92 12.79
N ARG A 41 -4.98 6.77 11.97
CA ARG A 41 -3.93 5.78 12.20
C ARG A 41 -3.00 6.29 13.29
N THR A 42 -2.65 5.43 14.22
CA THR A 42 -1.84 5.75 15.41
C THR A 42 -0.74 4.73 15.66
N GLU A 43 -0.84 3.53 15.09
CA GLU A 43 0.12 2.46 15.33
C GLU A 43 1.04 2.23 14.12
N ARG A 44 2.27 1.74 14.39
CA ARG A 44 3.26 1.45 13.34
C ARG A 44 2.75 0.48 12.29
N ILE A 45 1.95 -0.51 12.69
CA ILE A 45 1.39 -1.50 11.76
C ILE A 45 0.37 -0.88 10.81
N GLU A 46 -0.43 0.07 11.29
CA GLU A 46 -1.47 0.74 10.51
C GLU A 46 -0.86 1.63 9.43
N TYR A 47 0.18 2.40 9.78
CA TYR A 47 0.97 3.19 8.83
C TYR A 47 1.66 2.29 7.80
N SER A 48 2.24 1.17 8.25
CA SER A 48 2.89 0.21 7.36
C SER A 48 1.92 -0.40 6.36
N LEU A 49 0.71 -0.77 6.82
CA LEU A 49 -0.31 -1.41 6.00
C LEU A 49 -0.78 -0.50 4.85
N VAL A 50 -1.21 0.72 5.17
CA VAL A 50 -1.72 1.65 4.14
C VAL A 50 -0.63 2.06 3.15
N ALA A 51 0.60 2.25 3.64
CA ALA A 51 1.73 2.61 2.81
C ALA A 51 2.10 1.48 1.86
N ALA A 52 2.12 0.23 2.35
CA ALA A 52 2.46 -0.95 1.56
C ALA A 52 1.39 -1.24 0.52
N GLU A 53 0.11 -1.23 0.90
CA GLU A 53 -1.02 -1.39 -0.02
C GLU A 53 -0.91 -0.39 -1.17
N THR A 54 -0.73 0.90 -0.86
CA THR A 54 -0.66 1.95 -1.88
C THR A 54 0.61 1.87 -2.73
N LEU A 55 1.76 1.53 -2.13
CA LEU A 55 3.03 1.38 -2.82
C LEU A 55 2.99 0.25 -3.86
N THR A 56 2.35 -0.88 -3.54
CA THR A 56 2.27 -2.01 -4.47
C THR A 56 1.57 -1.62 -5.77
N GLY A 57 0.51 -0.80 -5.71
CA GLY A 57 -0.16 -0.27 -6.89
C GLY A 57 0.76 0.62 -7.75
N LEU A 58 1.61 1.43 -7.13
CA LEU A 58 2.59 2.27 -7.83
C LEU A 58 3.67 1.42 -8.52
N ILE A 59 4.20 0.40 -7.82
CA ILE A 59 5.18 -0.55 -8.37
C ILE A 59 4.57 -1.30 -9.55
N TYR A 60 3.37 -1.82 -9.38
CA TYR A 60 2.66 -2.57 -10.41
C TYR A 60 2.41 -1.73 -11.66
N ALA A 61 1.88 -0.51 -11.50
CA ALA A 61 1.70 0.41 -12.61
C ALA A 61 3.03 0.72 -13.32
N TYR A 62 4.13 0.86 -12.56
CA TYR A 62 5.44 1.10 -13.16
C TYR A 62 5.98 -0.12 -13.89
N ALA A 63 5.75 -1.33 -13.39
CA ALA A 63 6.08 -2.56 -14.09
C ALA A 63 5.29 -2.67 -15.41
N LEU A 64 3.98 -2.41 -15.40
CA LEU A 64 3.16 -2.42 -16.62
C LEU A 64 3.65 -1.43 -17.68
N MET A 65 4.00 -0.21 -17.26
CA MET A 65 4.60 0.79 -18.16
C MET A 65 5.91 0.31 -18.80
N ARG A 66 6.59 -0.66 -18.18
CA ARG A 66 7.84 -1.28 -18.66
C ARG A 66 7.61 -2.64 -19.33
N GLY A 67 6.38 -2.90 -19.81
CA GLY A 67 6.03 -4.17 -20.44
C GLY A 67 5.93 -5.33 -19.46
N GLY A 68 5.52 -5.07 -18.22
CA GLY A 68 5.40 -6.08 -17.16
C GLY A 68 6.67 -6.30 -16.35
N LYS A 69 7.79 -5.64 -16.68
CA LYS A 69 9.10 -5.93 -16.10
C LYS A 69 9.33 -5.26 -14.75
N VAL A 70 9.40 -6.07 -13.70
CA VAL A 70 9.82 -5.71 -12.34
C VAL A 70 11.22 -6.23 -12.02
N SER A 71 11.69 -7.28 -12.68
CA SER A 71 12.98 -7.97 -12.43
C SER A 71 14.20 -7.03 -12.33
N ASP A 72 14.28 -6.01 -13.17
CA ASP A 72 15.37 -5.03 -13.21
C ASP A 72 14.98 -3.64 -12.63
N MET A 73 13.82 -3.53 -11.99
CA MET A 73 13.34 -2.27 -11.42
C MET A 73 14.29 -1.78 -10.32
N LYS A 74 14.58 -0.46 -10.34
CA LYS A 74 15.46 0.23 -9.37
C LYS A 74 14.71 1.35 -8.67
N VAL A 75 15.04 1.60 -7.39
CA VAL A 75 14.47 2.67 -6.56
C VAL A 75 14.51 4.04 -7.25
N LYS A 76 15.61 4.36 -7.96
CA LYS A 76 15.73 5.65 -8.69
C LYS A 76 14.61 5.84 -9.72
N GLY A 77 14.21 4.78 -10.41
CA GLY A 77 13.11 4.80 -11.39
C GLY A 77 11.76 4.98 -10.72
N LEU A 78 11.50 4.17 -9.69
CA LEU A 78 10.25 4.25 -8.92
C LEU A 78 10.10 5.62 -8.24
N ARG A 79 11.16 6.18 -7.67
CA ARG A 79 11.17 7.52 -7.07
C ARG A 79 10.79 8.63 -8.05
N LYS A 80 11.15 8.51 -9.33
CA LYS A 80 10.69 9.46 -10.38
C LYS A 80 9.18 9.33 -10.61
N LYS A 81 8.65 8.11 -10.61
CA LYS A 81 7.21 7.84 -10.79
C LYS A 81 6.39 8.25 -9.58
N PHE A 82 6.91 8.04 -8.38
CA PHE A 82 6.34 8.56 -7.13
C PHE A 82 6.15 10.08 -7.20
N LYS A 83 7.15 10.83 -7.67
CA LYS A 83 7.07 12.30 -7.83
C LYS A 83 6.16 12.77 -8.96
N SER A 84 5.83 11.90 -9.92
CA SER A 84 4.95 12.23 -11.04
C SER A 84 3.50 11.98 -10.64
N LEU A 85 2.79 13.02 -10.21
CA LEU A 85 1.41 12.91 -9.72
C LEU A 85 0.42 12.43 -10.79
N ALA A 86 0.70 12.72 -12.07
CA ALA A 86 -0.12 12.23 -13.19
C ALA A 86 0.04 10.72 -13.44
N PHE A 87 1.17 10.13 -13.08
CA PHE A 87 1.40 8.70 -13.23
C PHE A 87 0.69 7.94 -12.12
N ALA A 88 -0.12 6.92 -12.44
CA ALA A 88 -0.88 6.16 -11.42
C ALA A 88 -1.59 7.11 -10.42
N ALA A 89 -2.41 8.03 -10.96
CA ALA A 89 -3.04 9.13 -10.22
C ALA A 89 -3.96 8.64 -9.07
N ALA A 90 -4.45 7.40 -9.14
CA ALA A 90 -5.24 6.78 -8.08
C ALA A 90 -4.40 6.40 -6.84
N CYS A 91 -3.08 6.25 -6.96
CA CYS A 91 -2.22 5.95 -5.83
C CYS A 91 -1.92 7.24 -5.06
N ASN A 92 -2.48 7.39 -3.87
CA ASN A 92 -2.24 8.57 -3.04
C ASN A 92 -0.79 8.57 -2.52
N ARG A 93 -0.01 9.61 -2.86
CA ARG A 93 1.40 9.69 -2.47
C ARG A 93 1.59 9.93 -0.98
N GLU A 94 0.66 10.62 -0.35
CA GLU A 94 0.74 10.92 1.07
C GLU A 94 0.55 9.65 1.91
N LEU A 95 -0.33 8.73 1.49
CA LEU A 95 -0.47 7.42 2.15
C LEU A 95 0.82 6.59 2.09
N ILE A 96 1.56 6.66 0.98
CA ILE A 96 2.86 6.00 0.86
C ILE A 96 3.89 6.64 1.82
N ARG A 97 3.84 7.97 2.03
CA ARG A 97 4.75 8.69 2.94
C ARG A 97 4.51 8.35 4.41
N GLU A 98 3.33 7.90 4.78
CA GLU A 98 3.04 7.53 6.16
C GLU A 98 3.97 6.45 6.72
N ILE A 99 4.67 5.71 5.86
CA ILE A 99 5.74 4.82 6.30
C ILE A 99 6.80 5.53 7.15
N GLU A 100 7.04 6.82 6.93
CA GLU A 100 8.01 7.62 7.69
C GLU A 100 7.59 7.74 9.17
N MET A 101 6.30 7.63 9.49
CA MET A 101 5.79 7.58 10.87
C MET A 101 6.26 6.33 11.63
N THR A 102 6.75 5.31 10.92
CA THR A 102 7.32 4.10 11.50
C THR A 102 8.82 4.22 11.79
N GLY A 103 9.45 5.33 11.37
CA GLY A 103 10.89 5.56 11.40
C GLY A 103 11.68 4.99 10.22
N LEU A 104 11.00 4.44 9.20
CA LEU A 104 11.63 3.86 8.01
C LEU A 104 11.79 4.91 6.90
N ASP A 105 12.96 4.99 6.24
CA ASP A 105 13.17 5.92 5.12
C ASP A 105 12.37 5.48 3.89
N LEU A 106 11.84 6.46 3.15
CA LEU A 106 11.03 6.22 1.96
C LEU A 106 11.81 5.47 0.85
N GLY A 107 13.12 5.70 0.73
CA GLY A 107 13.99 4.98 -0.19
C GLY A 107 14.19 3.52 0.21
N GLU A 108 14.43 3.26 1.49
CA GLU A 108 14.52 1.90 2.04
C GLU A 108 13.19 1.15 1.83
N PHE A 109 12.07 1.82 2.09
CA PHE A 109 10.73 1.27 1.86
C PHE A 109 10.48 0.92 0.39
N PHE A 110 10.92 1.75 -0.54
CA PHE A 110 10.82 1.45 -1.97
C PHE A 110 11.64 0.22 -2.37
N GLU A 111 12.84 0.06 -1.81
CA GLU A 111 13.65 -1.13 -2.07
C GLU A 111 12.93 -2.39 -1.55
N ILE A 112 12.43 -2.35 -0.30
CA ILE A 112 11.66 -3.45 0.30
C ILE A 112 10.46 -3.83 -0.57
N GLY A 113 9.66 -2.85 -1.00
CA GLY A 113 8.49 -3.10 -1.83
C GLY A 113 8.85 -3.68 -3.21
N ILE A 114 9.90 -3.17 -3.85
CA ILE A 114 10.36 -3.68 -5.15
C ILE A 114 10.82 -5.13 -5.02
N GLU A 115 11.67 -5.44 -4.04
CA GLU A 115 12.20 -6.80 -3.85
C GLU A 115 11.10 -7.79 -3.44
N ALA A 116 10.13 -7.36 -2.63
CA ALA A 116 8.97 -8.17 -2.29
C ALA A 116 8.17 -8.55 -3.55
N VAL A 117 7.85 -7.59 -4.42
CA VAL A 117 7.12 -7.85 -5.67
C VAL A 117 7.93 -8.71 -6.63
N LYS A 118 9.25 -8.48 -6.75
CA LYS A 118 10.14 -9.34 -7.57
C LYS A 118 10.12 -10.79 -7.13
N GLY A 119 10.10 -11.03 -5.81
CA GLY A 119 10.06 -12.36 -5.22
C GLY A 119 8.78 -13.14 -5.51
N ILE A 120 7.69 -12.45 -5.86
CA ILE A 120 6.39 -13.06 -6.18
C ILE A 120 5.90 -12.74 -7.60
N ARG A 121 6.78 -12.23 -8.48
CA ARG A 121 6.39 -11.66 -9.78
C ARG A 121 5.50 -12.57 -10.63
N ASP A 122 5.81 -13.87 -10.65
CA ASP A 122 5.03 -14.86 -11.41
C ASP A 122 3.59 -15.01 -10.86
N LYS A 123 3.41 -14.87 -9.53
CA LYS A 123 2.10 -14.94 -8.86
C LYS A 123 1.25 -13.70 -9.10
N VAL A 124 1.88 -12.56 -9.40
CA VAL A 124 1.22 -11.28 -9.66
C VAL A 124 1.21 -10.92 -11.14
N GLY A 125 1.60 -11.81 -12.04
CA GLY A 125 1.53 -11.60 -13.49
C GLY A 125 2.56 -10.59 -14.02
N LEU A 126 3.74 -10.52 -13.41
CA LEU A 126 4.86 -9.65 -13.81
C LEU A 126 6.11 -10.46 -14.19
N GLU A 127 7.02 -9.84 -14.96
CA GLU A 127 8.29 -10.41 -15.47
C GLU A 127 9.54 -9.90 -14.72
#